data_AF-A0A7C1Y6F5-F1
#
_entry.id   AF-A0A7C1Y6F5-F1
#
_cell.length_a   1.000
_cell.length_b   1.000
_cell.length_c   1.000
_cell.angle_alpha   90.00
_cell.angle_beta   90.00
_cell.angle_gamma   90.00
#
_symmetry.space_group_name_H-M   'P 1'
#
loop_
_entity.id
_entity.type
_entity.pdbx_description
1 polymer ?
#
loop_
_entity_poly.entity_id
_entity_poly.type
_entity_poly.pdbx_seq_one_letter_code
_entity_poly.pdbx_strand_id
1 'polypeptide(L)'
;MGRPSWRLLIGALLFVAGLICPTLADDQPQWGQRFSRNMVSNETGLPDSFDPATGKNVKWTAPLGTETYSTPVVSGGKVFIGTNNERPRD
;
A
#
# COMPACT_ATOMS: atom_id res chain seq x y z
N MET A 1 39.40 25.36 -13.78
CA MET A 1 38.16 24.62 -13.50
C MET A 1 38.35 23.85 -12.19
N GLY A 2 37.73 24.31 -11.10
CA GLY A 2 37.91 23.73 -9.76
C GLY A 2 37.14 22.41 -9.63
N ARG A 3 37.81 21.35 -9.17
CA ARG A 3 37.18 20.05 -8.94
C ARG A 3 36.16 20.19 -7.79
N PRO A 4 34.91 19.71 -7.93
CA PRO A 4 33.93 19.78 -6.85
C PRO A 4 34.45 19.03 -5.61
N SER A 5 34.27 19.63 -4.43
CA SER A 5 34.78 19.04 -3.19
C SER A 5 34.01 17.77 -2.86
N TRP A 6 34.73 16.71 -2.46
CA TRP A 6 34.13 15.40 -2.17
C TRP A 6 33.04 15.48 -1.08
N ARG A 7 33.14 16.47 -0.19
CA ARG A 7 32.16 16.76 0.86
C ARG A 7 30.80 17.21 0.30
N LEU A 8 30.80 18.02 -0.76
CA LEU A 8 29.57 18.47 -1.41
C LEU A 8 28.88 17.32 -2.16
N LEU A 9 29.66 16.43 -2.76
CA LEU A 9 29.13 15.25 -3.45
C LEU A 9 28.49 14.25 -2.49
N ILE A 10 29.11 13.96 -1.34
CA ILE A 10 28.48 13.13 -0.30
C ILE A 10 27.22 13.79 0.25
N GLY A 11 27.27 15.09 0.53
CA GLY A 11 26.13 15.83 1.07
C GLY A 11 24.93 15.76 0.11
N ALA A 12 25.17 15.95 -1.18
CA ALA A 12 24.15 15.81 -2.22
C ALA A 12 23.63 14.36 -2.33
N LEU A 13 24.51 13.36 -2.25
CA LEU A 13 24.13 11.95 -2.33
C LEU A 13 23.25 11.51 -1.14
N LEU A 14 23.58 11.96 0.08
CA LEU A 14 22.80 11.69 1.29
C LEU A 14 21.45 12.43 1.26
N PHE A 15 21.41 13.64 0.72
CA PHE A 15 20.17 14.40 0.56
C PHE A 15 19.21 13.71 -0.42
N VAL A 16 19.74 13.25 -1.57
CA VAL A 16 18.95 12.49 -2.55
C VAL A 16 18.50 11.15 -1.95
N ALA A 17 19.37 10.43 -1.24
CA ALA A 17 18.99 9.18 -0.57
C ALA A 17 17.88 9.36 0.48
N GLY A 18 17.88 10.49 1.22
CA GLY A 18 16.84 10.83 2.18
C GLY A 18 15.46 11.13 1.54
N LEU A 19 15.43 11.51 0.27
CA LEU A 19 14.19 11.75 -0.48
C LEU A 19 13.55 10.45 -1.02
N ILE A 20 14.27 9.33 -1.02
CA ILE A 20 13.82 8.05 -1.59
C ILE A 20 13.37 7.11 -0.46
N CYS A 21 12.82 7.62 0.63
CA CYS A 21 12.23 6.77 1.66
C CYS A 21 10.85 6.31 1.15
N PRO A 22 10.65 5.02 0.80
CA PRO A 22 9.33 4.56 0.45
C PRO A 22 8.44 4.71 1.68
N THR A 23 7.36 5.49 1.56
CA THR A 23 6.27 5.46 2.53
C THR A 23 5.55 4.13 2.35
N LEU A 24 5.99 3.10 3.05
CA LEU A 24 5.29 1.84 3.10
C LEU A 24 4.09 2.03 4.04
N ALA A 25 2.89 1.78 3.54
CA ALA A 25 1.74 1.60 4.40
C ALA A 25 2.01 0.46 5.38
N ASP A 26 1.41 0.53 6.58
CA ASP A 26 1.63 -0.50 7.59
C ASP A 26 0.96 -1.83 7.19
N ASP A 27 1.49 -2.92 7.73
CA ASP A 27 0.93 -4.25 7.53
C ASP A 27 -0.32 -4.42 8.41
N GLN A 28 -1.34 -5.07 7.85
CA GLN A 28 -2.56 -5.49 8.55
C GLN A 28 -2.75 -7.00 8.35
N PRO A 29 -1.92 -7.85 8.98
CA PRO A 29 -1.86 -9.29 8.68
C PRO A 29 -2.95 -10.12 9.37
N GLN A 30 -3.94 -9.47 10.00
CA GLN A 30 -5.02 -10.12 10.72
C GLN A 30 -6.28 -9.24 10.72
N TRP A 31 -7.43 -9.87 11.01
CA TRP A 31 -8.67 -9.15 11.24
C TRP A 31 -8.60 -8.32 12.54
N GLY A 32 -8.83 -7.01 12.39
CA GLY A 32 -8.68 -6.01 13.45
C GLY A 32 -7.23 -5.68 13.79
N GLN A 33 -7.01 -4.50 14.36
CA GLN A 33 -5.69 -4.00 14.72
C GLN A 33 -4.93 -4.94 15.65
N ARG A 34 -3.60 -4.90 15.54
CA ARG A 34 -2.71 -5.69 16.38
C ARG A 34 -3.00 -5.39 17.85
N PHE A 35 -3.07 -6.44 18.66
CA PHE A 35 -3.34 -6.42 20.11
C PHE A 35 -4.75 -6.00 20.54
N SER A 36 -5.40 -5.04 19.88
CA SER A 36 -6.73 -4.55 20.28
C SER A 36 -7.88 -5.29 19.61
N ARG A 37 -7.65 -5.87 18.42
CA ARG A 37 -8.69 -6.46 17.56
C ARG A 37 -9.79 -5.48 17.12
N ASN A 38 -9.56 -4.17 17.28
CA ASN A 38 -10.49 -3.14 16.87
C ASN A 38 -10.33 -2.82 15.38
N MET A 39 -11.43 -2.42 14.72
CA MET A 39 -11.46 -2.06 13.30
C MET A 39 -11.12 -0.58 13.08
N VAL A 40 -9.95 -0.13 13.55
CA VAL A 40 -9.52 1.27 13.48
C VAL A 40 -8.15 1.36 12.80
N SER A 41 -7.94 2.25 11.84
CA SER A 41 -6.60 2.57 11.32
C SER A 41 -6.11 3.92 11.82
N ASN A 42 -4.79 4.11 11.82
CA ASN A 42 -4.14 5.39 12.11
C ASN A 42 -3.90 6.22 10.84
N GLU A 43 -4.20 5.66 9.67
CA GLU A 43 -4.05 6.25 8.37
C GLU A 43 -4.93 7.49 8.21
N THR A 44 -4.38 8.52 7.57
CA THR A 44 -5.03 9.81 7.37
C THR A 44 -4.99 10.22 5.91
N GLY A 45 -5.75 11.26 5.55
CA GLY A 45 -5.84 11.73 4.16
C GLY A 45 -6.47 10.72 3.20
N LEU A 46 -7.28 9.80 3.73
CA LEU A 46 -8.01 8.83 2.93
C LEU A 46 -9.13 9.52 2.13
N PRO A 47 -9.46 9.02 0.92
CA PRO A 47 -10.63 9.49 0.20
C PRO A 47 -11.91 9.30 1.03
N ASP A 48 -12.80 10.30 0.99
CA ASP A 48 -14.09 10.28 1.68
C ASP A 48 -15.19 9.52 0.91
N SER A 49 -14.93 9.22 -0.36
CA SER A 49 -15.89 8.64 -1.29
C SER A 49 -15.17 7.84 -2.37
N PHE A 50 -15.83 6.80 -2.86
CA PHE A 50 -15.37 5.97 -3.96
C PHE A 50 -16.52 5.73 -4.92
N ASP A 51 -16.21 5.62 -6.21
CA ASP A 51 -17.17 5.16 -7.22
C ASP A 51 -16.51 4.09 -8.08
N PRO A 52 -16.78 2.80 -7.81
CA PRO A 52 -16.24 1.71 -8.61
C PRO A 52 -16.74 1.69 -10.06
N ALA A 53 -17.90 2.27 -10.36
CA ALA A 53 -18.45 2.28 -11.71
C ALA A 53 -17.72 3.29 -12.61
N THR A 54 -17.35 4.46 -12.06
CA THR A 54 -16.59 5.48 -12.80
C THR A 54 -15.08 5.43 -12.56
N GLY A 55 -14.64 4.71 -11.53
CA GLY A 55 -13.26 4.66 -11.08
C GLY A 55 -12.84 5.84 -10.19
N LYS A 56 -13.78 6.68 -9.72
CA LYS A 56 -13.45 7.80 -8.81
C LYS A 56 -12.76 7.27 -7.55
N ASN A 57 -11.57 7.82 -7.27
CA ASN A 57 -10.71 7.45 -6.15
C ASN A 57 -10.28 5.97 -6.14
N VAL A 58 -10.42 5.23 -7.25
CA VAL A 58 -9.96 3.84 -7.39
C VAL A 58 -8.57 3.82 -8.02
N LYS A 59 -7.58 3.28 -7.31
CA LYS A 59 -6.19 3.22 -7.82
C LYS A 59 -5.96 2.05 -8.76
N TRP A 60 -6.61 0.91 -8.52
CA TRP A 60 -6.48 -0.31 -9.31
C TRP A 60 -7.66 -1.24 -9.04
N THR A 61 -7.86 -2.20 -9.95
CA THR A 61 -8.85 -3.28 -9.84
C THR A 61 -8.24 -4.59 -10.31
N ALA A 62 -8.66 -5.70 -9.71
CA ALA A 62 -8.26 -7.05 -10.12
C ALA A 62 -9.50 -7.96 -10.18
N PRO A 63 -9.60 -8.88 -11.17
CA PRO A 63 -10.63 -9.91 -11.16
C PRO A 63 -10.50 -10.82 -9.93
N LEU A 64 -11.62 -11.19 -9.30
CA LEU A 64 -11.65 -12.03 -8.09
C LEU A 64 -12.98 -12.79 -8.01
N GLY A 65 -12.93 -14.12 -8.15
CA GLY A 65 -14.03 -15.08 -8.03
C GLY A 65 -15.45 -14.60 -8.38
N THR A 66 -16.42 -15.19 -7.72
CA THR A 66 -17.82 -14.70 -7.68
C THR A 66 -18.35 -14.59 -6.26
N GLU A 67 -17.74 -15.30 -5.30
CA GLU A 67 -18.16 -15.34 -3.91
C GLU A 67 -16.96 -15.19 -2.98
N THR A 68 -17.04 -14.23 -2.06
CA THR A 68 -16.01 -13.93 -1.08
C THR A 68 -16.66 -13.67 0.27
N TYR A 69 -16.33 -14.51 1.27
CA TYR A 69 -16.72 -14.35 2.67
C TYR A 69 -15.46 -14.22 3.53
N SER A 70 -14.57 -13.31 3.17
CA SER A 70 -13.32 -13.07 3.86
C SER A 70 -13.08 -11.58 4.08
N THR A 71 -12.34 -11.25 5.14
CA THR A 71 -11.78 -9.91 5.30
C THR A 71 -10.39 -9.90 4.65
N PRO A 72 -10.09 -8.97 3.73
CA PRO A 72 -8.77 -8.88 3.12
C PRO A 72 -7.71 -8.53 4.18
N VAL A 73 -6.49 -9.03 4.00
CA VAL A 73 -5.33 -8.67 4.83
C VAL A 73 -4.22 -8.13 3.94
N VAL A 74 -3.43 -7.20 4.48
CA VAL A 74 -2.28 -6.60 3.78
C VAL A 74 -1.02 -7.03 4.52
N SER A 75 -0.05 -7.62 3.83
CA SER A 75 1.25 -7.90 4.42
C SER A 75 2.37 -7.93 3.39
N GLY A 76 3.52 -7.35 3.74
CA GLY A 76 4.71 -7.34 2.89
C GLY A 76 4.45 -6.70 1.52
N GLY A 77 3.64 -5.65 1.47
CA GLY A 77 3.28 -4.95 0.23
C GLY A 77 2.33 -5.72 -0.70
N LYS A 78 1.64 -6.75 -0.19
CA LYS A 78 0.66 -7.55 -0.93
C LYS A 78 -0.72 -7.49 -0.27
N VAL A 79 -1.77 -7.62 -1.07
CA VAL A 79 -3.14 -7.79 -0.61
C VAL A 79 -3.53 -9.26 -0.79
N PHE A 80 -4.00 -9.90 0.28
CA PHE A 80 -4.46 -11.29 0.27
C PHE A 80 -5.96 -11.33 0.51
N ILE A 81 -6.68 -12.01 -0.39
CA ILE A 81 -8.13 -12.15 -0.34
C ILE A 81 -8.49 -13.61 -0.59
N GLY A 82 -9.29 -14.20 0.30
CA GLY A 82 -9.83 -15.54 0.10
C GLY A 82 -11.14 -15.47 -0.68
N THR A 83 -11.21 -16.17 -1.81
CA THR A 83 -12.40 -16.24 -2.68
C THR A 83 -12.63 -17.68 -3.12
N ASN A 84 -13.79 -17.95 -3.73
CA ASN A 84 -14.03 -19.20 -4.45
C ASN A 84 -13.09 -19.36 -5.66
N ASN A 85 -13.03 -20.57 -6.22
CA ASN A 85 -12.17 -20.89 -7.36
C ASN A 85 -12.72 -20.40 -8.71
N GLU A 86 -13.63 -19.44 -8.75
CA GLU A 86 -14.13 -18.88 -10.02
C GLU A 86 -13.13 -17.90 -10.64
N ARG A 87 -13.49 -17.24 -11.75
CA ARG A 87 -12.62 -16.33 -12.52
C ARG A 87 -11.81 -15.38 -11.59
N PRO A 88 -10.50 -15.15 -11.81
CA PRO A 88 -9.70 -15.52 -12.95
C PRO A 88 -9.22 -16.97 -12.88
N ARG A 89 -9.65 -17.77 -13.87
CA ARG A 89 -8.99 -19.01 -14.24
C ARG A 89 -8.14 -18.70 -15.48
N ASP A 90 -6.99 -19.33 -15.54
CA ASP A 90 -6.13 -19.45 -16.71
C ASP A 90 -6.86 -20.02 -17.93
#